data_AF-A0A6G4UF42-F1
#
_entry.id   AF-A0A6G4UF42-F1
#
_cell.length_a   1.000
_cell.length_b   1.000
_cell.length_c   1.000
_cell.angle_alpha   90.00
_cell.angle_beta   90.00
_cell.angle_gamma   90.00
#
_symmetry.space_group_name_H-M   'P 1'
#
loop_
_entity.id
_entity.type
_entity.pdbx_description
1 polymer ?
#
loop_
_entity_poly.entity_id
_entity_poly.type
_entity_poly.pdbx_seq_one_letter_code
_entity_poly.pdbx_strand_id
1 'polypeptide(L)'
;MPYFLLMSVFVGLVWPDANAVTHMGWQFAAYGLSLPAVAATGLAFPLVRPLEAAAARALCAPGLDASGTDRSWAARRRTAGWFTLHVGVGGLVSGVTLAVPPMAWVLVVLPFAPSLRDEEGRDFGLLDVPLWTAPLIGVAFLAALVGVAAGAGALLARYAPALLGPTPADRLAAAEARSADLARRNALARELHDSVGHALSAVTLQASAARKVFDRDPEFVRSALEAIESATRDAVAELDGVLGVLRVGEAAPGTAPAPTPSLARDLEGLVERTRAAGAEVVVRVR
;
A
#
# COMPACT_ATOMS: atom_id res chain seq x y z
N MET A 1 16.15 -4.11 22.48
CA MET A 1 16.33 -4.25 21.01
C MET A 1 17.27 -5.41 20.72
N PRO A 2 16.87 -6.42 19.93
CA PRO A 2 17.69 -7.63 19.71
C PRO A 2 19.05 -7.31 19.06
N TYR A 3 19.11 -6.33 18.15
CA TYR A 3 20.35 -5.88 17.53
C TYR A 3 21.34 -5.25 18.51
N PHE A 4 20.85 -4.49 19.50
CA PHE A 4 21.68 -3.93 20.56
C PHE A 4 22.30 -5.03 21.41
N LEU A 5 21.50 -6.02 21.84
CA LEU A 5 21.99 -7.15 22.64
C LEU A 5 23.05 -7.96 21.88
N LEU A 6 22.80 -8.21 20.59
CA LEU A 6 23.77 -8.89 19.72
C LEU A 6 25.08 -8.10 19.63
N MET A 7 25.00 -6.78 19.41
CA MET A 7 26.19 -5.93 19.33
C MET A 7 26.90 -5.74 20.67
N SER A 8 26.19 -5.76 21.81
CA SER A 8 26.83 -5.72 23.13
C SER A 8 27.67 -6.97 23.39
N VAL A 9 27.19 -8.15 22.95
CA VAL A 9 27.95 -9.40 23.04
C VAL A 9 29.16 -9.34 22.10
N PHE A 10 28.98 -8.85 20.88
CA PHE A 10 30.08 -8.69 19.92
C PHE A 10 31.17 -7.74 20.43
N VAL A 11 30.80 -6.59 21.00
CA VAL A 11 31.75 -5.63 21.57
C VAL A 11 32.54 -6.25 22.72
N GLY A 12 31.88 -6.99 23.63
CA GLY A 12 32.57 -7.69 24.71
C GLY A 12 33.49 -8.83 24.24
N LEU A 13 33.21 -9.42 23.07
CA LEU A 13 34.06 -10.44 22.46
C LEU A 13 35.33 -9.84 21.83
N VAL A 14 35.21 -8.70 21.14
CA VAL A 14 36.34 -8.05 20.46
C VAL A 14 37.21 -7.26 21.44
N TRP A 15 36.60 -6.62 22.43
CA TRP A 15 37.29 -5.90 23.50
C TRP A 15 36.90 -6.50 24.85
N PRO A 16 37.72 -7.41 25.41
CA PRO A 16 37.41 -8.08 26.68
C PRO A 16 37.21 -7.11 27.85
N ASP A 17 37.87 -5.95 27.82
CA ASP A 17 37.72 -4.90 28.85
C ASP A 17 36.50 -3.98 28.61
N ALA A 18 35.81 -4.12 27.48
CA ALA A 18 34.65 -3.30 27.13
C ALA A 18 33.36 -3.86 27.73
N ASN A 19 32.86 -3.19 28.77
CA ASN A 19 31.64 -3.62 29.44
C ASN A 19 30.43 -2.77 29.00
N ALA A 20 29.79 -3.19 27.89
CA ALA A 20 28.63 -2.51 27.30
C ALA A 20 27.34 -2.61 28.15
N VAL A 21 27.37 -3.27 29.31
CA VAL A 21 26.23 -3.34 30.23
C VAL A 21 26.31 -2.24 31.29
N THR A 22 27.50 -1.98 31.82
CA THR A 22 27.69 -1.05 32.95
C THR A 22 28.27 0.31 32.53
N HIS A 23 29.05 0.35 31.44
CA HIS A 23 29.66 1.59 30.97
C HIS A 23 28.83 2.25 29.87
N MET A 24 28.40 3.48 30.14
CA MET A 24 27.61 4.31 29.23
C MET A 24 28.27 4.49 27.85
N GLY A 25 29.59 4.72 27.80
CA GLY A 25 30.31 4.87 26.53
C GLY A 25 30.22 3.63 25.63
N TRP A 26 30.37 2.44 26.22
CA TRP A 26 30.27 1.17 25.49
C TRP A 26 28.82 0.82 25.12
N GLN A 27 27.83 1.24 25.91
CA GLN A 27 26.41 1.16 25.53
C GLN A 27 26.15 1.94 24.24
N PHE A 28 26.61 3.20 24.16
CA PHE A 28 26.44 4.02 22.96
C PHE A 28 27.21 3.47 21.77
N ALA A 29 28.41 2.94 21.98
CA ALA A 29 29.19 2.29 20.92
C ALA A 29 28.47 1.05 20.36
N ALA A 30 28.00 0.15 21.23
CA ALA A 30 27.24 -1.04 20.83
C ALA A 30 25.92 -0.67 20.13
N TYR A 31 25.24 0.36 20.62
CA TYR A 31 24.04 0.89 19.99
C TYR A 31 24.32 1.45 18.59
N GLY A 32 25.36 2.27 18.43
CA GLY A 32 25.78 2.79 17.12
C GLY A 32 26.15 1.68 16.14
N LEU A 33 26.87 0.65 16.61
CA LEU A 33 27.24 -0.52 15.81
C LEU A 33 26.03 -1.37 15.40
N SER A 34 24.91 -1.25 16.11
CA SER A 34 23.67 -1.97 15.79
C SER A 34 22.91 -1.36 14.60
N LEU A 35 23.05 -0.06 14.36
CA LEU A 35 22.29 0.64 13.30
C LEU A 35 22.62 0.12 11.88
N PRO A 36 23.89 -0.16 11.51
CA PRO A 36 24.20 -0.83 10.25
C PRO A 36 23.56 -2.21 10.11
N ALA A 37 23.51 -3.02 11.18
CA ALA A 37 22.89 -4.34 11.14
C ALA A 37 21.36 -4.25 10.93
N VAL A 38 20.72 -3.25 11.56
CA VAL A 38 19.31 -2.91 11.33
C VAL A 38 19.10 -2.50 9.87
N ALA A 39 19.94 -1.60 9.33
CA ALA A 39 19.86 -1.15 7.94
C ALA A 39 20.03 -2.32 6.96
N ALA A 40 20.97 -3.22 7.22
CA ALA A 40 21.20 -4.43 6.43
C ALA A 40 19.95 -5.32 6.39
N THR A 41 19.24 -5.47 7.52
CA THR A 41 17.97 -6.21 7.58
C THR A 41 16.90 -5.55 6.69
N GLY A 42 16.73 -4.23 6.80
CA GLY A 42 15.78 -3.48 5.98
C GLY A 42 16.10 -3.53 4.48
N LEU A 43 17.38 -3.67 4.11
CA LEU A 43 17.79 -3.88 2.72
C LEU A 43 17.53 -5.31 2.25
N ALA A 44 17.84 -6.32 3.07
CA ALA A 44 17.84 -7.72 2.68
C ALA A 44 16.44 -8.34 2.63
N PHE A 45 15.56 -7.96 3.55
CA PHE A 45 14.28 -8.65 3.75
C PHE A 45 13.10 -7.83 3.19
N PRO A 46 12.42 -8.31 2.12
CA PRO A 46 11.30 -7.59 1.51
C PRO A 46 10.06 -7.52 2.41
N LEU A 47 9.95 -8.40 3.42
CA LEU A 47 8.85 -8.39 4.40
C LEU A 47 8.87 -7.16 5.32
N VAL A 48 9.99 -6.44 5.40
CA VAL A 48 10.11 -5.28 6.29
C VAL A 48 9.17 -4.16 5.85
N ARG A 49 9.08 -3.84 4.55
CA ARG A 49 8.23 -2.73 4.09
C ARG A 49 6.74 -2.93 4.38
N PRO A 50 6.08 -4.06 4.04
CA PRO A 50 4.64 -4.18 4.29
C PRO A 50 4.30 -4.13 5.78
N LEU A 51 5.14 -4.72 6.64
CA LEU A 51 4.96 -4.66 8.10
C LEU A 51 5.12 -3.22 8.62
N GLU A 52 6.18 -2.55 8.21
CA GLU A 52 6.46 -1.16 8.60
C GLU A 52 5.43 -0.17 8.06
N ALA A 53 4.96 -0.36 6.82
CA ALA A 53 3.91 0.44 6.23
C ALA A 53 2.57 0.25 6.96
N ALA A 54 2.24 -0.99 7.36
CA ALA A 54 1.05 -1.27 8.14
C ALA A 54 1.13 -0.61 9.53
N ALA A 55 2.27 -0.76 10.22
CA ALA A 55 2.50 -0.14 11.52
C ALA A 55 2.45 1.40 11.43
N ALA A 56 3.15 1.99 10.46
CA ALA A 56 3.16 3.44 10.27
C ALA A 56 1.76 4.00 9.96
N ARG A 57 0.95 3.29 9.17
CA ARG A 57 -0.42 3.70 8.86
C ARG A 57 -1.34 3.59 10.08
N ALA A 58 -1.17 2.56 10.89
CA ALA A 58 -2.00 2.34 12.07
C ALA A 58 -1.66 3.31 13.22
N LEU A 59 -0.38 3.65 13.40
CA LEU A 59 0.10 4.32 14.60
C LEU A 59 0.54 5.77 14.40
N CYS A 60 1.13 6.10 13.24
CA CYS A 60 1.83 7.38 13.06
C CYS A 60 1.20 8.30 12.00
N ALA A 61 0.71 7.73 10.90
CA ALA A 61 0.25 8.47 9.73
C ALA A 61 -1.01 7.82 9.13
N PRO A 62 -2.19 8.06 9.74
CA PRO A 62 -3.45 7.63 9.16
C PRO A 62 -3.62 8.28 7.77
N GLY A 63 -3.76 7.46 6.72
CA GLY A 63 -3.82 7.93 5.33
C GLY A 63 -2.52 7.80 4.54
N LEU A 64 -1.46 7.23 5.12
CA LEU A 64 -0.23 6.94 4.38
C LEU A 64 -0.48 6.01 3.18
N ASP A 65 -0.34 6.55 1.97
CA ASP A 65 -0.24 5.76 0.74
C ASP A 65 1.15 5.12 0.66
N ALA A 66 1.18 3.80 0.86
CA ALA A 66 2.38 2.97 0.81
C ALA A 66 2.26 1.87 -0.25
N SER A 67 1.49 2.13 -1.31
CA SER A 67 1.24 1.18 -2.42
C SER A 67 2.47 0.90 -3.30
N GLY A 68 3.58 1.61 -3.11
CA GLY A 68 4.79 1.49 -3.92
C GLY A 68 5.46 0.12 -3.80
N THR A 69 6.15 -0.30 -4.87
CA THR A 69 6.79 -1.61 -4.95
C THR A 69 8.21 -1.60 -4.38
N ASP A 70 8.66 -2.73 -3.82
CA ASP A 70 10.03 -2.92 -3.32
C ASP A 70 11.07 -3.30 -4.38
N ARG A 71 10.67 -3.28 -5.65
CA ARG A 71 11.50 -3.81 -6.73
C ARG A 71 12.73 -2.96 -6.99
N SER A 72 12.67 -1.65 -6.73
CA SER A 72 13.80 -0.77 -6.98
C SER A 72 14.78 -0.74 -5.81
N TRP A 73 16.07 -0.63 -6.12
CA TRP A 73 17.11 -0.48 -5.11
C TRP A 73 16.93 0.83 -4.29
N ALA A 74 16.42 1.88 -4.93
CA ALA A 74 16.05 3.13 -4.26
C ALA A 74 14.93 2.94 -3.23
N ALA A 75 13.91 2.13 -3.55
CA ALA A 75 12.86 1.77 -2.60
C ALA A 75 13.42 0.99 -1.41
N ARG A 76 14.25 -0.03 -1.67
CA ARG A 76 14.92 -0.80 -0.60
C ARG A 76 15.75 0.08 0.33
N ARG A 77 16.48 1.07 -0.21
CA ARG A 77 17.25 2.03 0.62
C ARG A 77 16.36 2.94 1.46
N ARG A 78 15.23 3.40 0.92
CA ARG A 78 14.27 4.21 1.68
C ARG A 78 13.60 3.38 2.78
N THR A 79 13.20 2.14 2.48
CA THR A 79 12.69 1.17 3.47
C THR A 79 13.72 0.91 4.57
N ALA A 80 14.98 0.66 4.21
CA ALA A 80 16.05 0.47 5.17
C ALA A 80 16.27 1.72 6.03
N GLY A 81 16.29 2.91 5.42
CA GLY A 81 16.39 4.17 6.15
C GLY A 81 15.23 4.39 7.13
N TRP A 82 14.00 4.07 6.71
CA TRP A 82 12.82 4.09 7.59
C TRP A 82 12.98 3.12 8.74
N PHE A 83 13.31 1.87 8.46
CA PHE A 83 13.46 0.82 9.47
C PHE A 83 14.54 1.17 10.49
N THR A 84 15.70 1.67 10.04
CA THR A 84 16.76 2.15 10.92
C THR A 84 16.32 3.34 11.75
N LEU A 85 15.57 4.30 11.17
CA LEU A 85 15.02 5.43 11.92
C LEU A 85 14.03 4.97 12.99
N HIS A 86 13.08 4.10 12.63
CA HIS A 86 12.06 3.59 13.54
C HIS A 86 12.66 2.77 14.67
N VAL A 87 13.48 1.76 14.37
CA VAL A 87 14.12 0.91 15.39
C VAL A 87 15.12 1.70 16.22
N GLY A 88 15.83 2.65 15.61
CA GLY A 88 16.76 3.51 16.32
C GLY A 88 16.04 4.43 17.31
N VAL A 89 15.15 5.28 16.81
CA VAL A 89 14.38 6.19 17.68
C VAL A 89 13.61 5.40 18.74
N GLY A 90 12.95 4.29 18.36
CA GLY A 90 12.26 3.40 19.29
C GLY A 90 13.19 2.78 20.34
N GLY A 91 14.41 2.42 19.97
CA GLY A 91 15.43 1.90 20.90
C GLY A 91 15.85 2.92 21.94
N LEU A 92 16.12 4.16 21.53
CA LEU A 92 16.42 5.27 22.44
C LEU A 92 15.24 5.57 23.37
N VAL A 93 14.04 5.74 22.82
CA VAL A 93 12.83 6.01 23.61
C VAL A 93 12.55 4.87 24.59
N SER A 94 12.75 3.61 24.18
CA SER A 94 12.60 2.45 25.08
C SER A 94 13.59 2.51 26.23
N GLY A 95 14.86 2.87 25.99
CA GLY A 95 15.86 3.03 27.03
C GLY A 95 15.49 4.13 28.04
N VAL A 96 15.07 5.29 27.55
CA VAL A 96 14.60 6.40 28.40
C VAL A 96 13.36 5.99 29.19
N THR A 97 12.41 5.28 28.55
CA THR A 97 11.19 4.76 29.19
C THR A 97 11.49 3.73 30.27
N LEU A 98 12.57 2.96 30.15
CA LEU A 98 12.98 1.99 31.17
C LEU A 98 13.67 2.66 32.36
N ALA A 99 14.47 3.70 32.13
CA ALA A 99 15.27 4.35 33.17
C ALA A 99 14.51 5.44 33.95
N VAL A 100 13.70 6.24 33.26
CA VAL A 100 13.09 7.45 33.83
C VAL A 100 12.00 7.15 34.87
N PRO A 101 11.04 6.24 34.66
CA PRO A 101 9.95 6.03 35.62
C PRO A 101 10.42 5.52 37.00
N PRO A 102 11.34 4.54 37.11
CA PRO A 102 11.89 4.14 38.41
C PRO A 102 12.63 5.29 39.11
N MET A 103 13.43 6.07 38.36
CA MET A 103 14.14 7.23 38.92
C MET A 103 13.16 8.30 39.42
N ALA A 104 12.15 8.65 38.61
CA ALA A 104 11.13 9.61 38.99
C ALA A 104 10.34 9.15 40.23
N TRP A 105 10.01 7.85 40.30
CA TRP A 105 9.36 7.26 41.46
C TRP A 105 10.20 7.44 42.74
N VAL A 106 11.49 7.10 42.69
CA VAL A 106 12.41 7.30 43.82
C VAL A 106 12.42 8.75 44.27
N LEU A 107 12.55 9.70 43.34
CA LEU A 107 12.56 11.14 43.63
C LEU A 107 11.26 11.65 44.28
N VAL A 108 10.11 11.12 43.85
CA VAL A 108 8.80 11.49 44.41
C VAL A 108 8.60 10.94 45.82
N VAL A 109 9.09 9.74 46.10
CA VAL A 109 8.91 9.07 47.40
C VAL A 109 9.98 9.47 48.42
N LEU A 110 11.15 9.94 47.98
CA LEU A 110 12.29 10.33 48.82
C LEU A 110 11.96 11.22 50.04
N PRO A 111 11.15 12.30 49.92
CA PRO A 111 10.80 13.15 51.07
C PRO A 111 9.88 12.47 52.10
N PHE A 112 9.32 11.31 51.79
CA PHE A 112 8.44 10.54 52.69
C PHE A 112 9.09 9.25 53.24
N ALA A 113 10.19 8.79 52.63
CA ALA A 113 10.87 7.55 53.01
C ALA A 113 12.26 7.82 53.61
N PRO A 114 12.36 8.08 54.92
CA PRO A 114 13.65 8.35 55.57
C PRO A 114 14.62 7.17 55.50
N SER A 115 14.13 5.94 55.36
CA SER A 115 14.96 4.72 55.17
C SER A 115 15.73 4.68 53.85
N LEU A 116 15.39 5.54 52.88
CA LEU A 116 16.08 5.66 51.59
C LEU A 116 17.13 6.79 51.59
N ARG A 117 17.34 7.45 52.73
CA ARG A 117 18.29 8.57 52.88
C ARG A 117 19.55 8.06 53.57
N ASP A 118 20.71 8.42 53.04
CA ASP A 118 21.99 8.13 53.70
C ASP A 118 22.14 8.95 55.00
N GLU A 119 22.94 8.47 55.96
CA GLU A 119 23.02 9.00 57.34
C GLU A 119 23.45 10.47 57.45
N GLU A 120 24.09 11.04 56.43
CA GLU A 120 24.49 12.44 56.41
C GLU A 120 23.43 13.38 55.81
N GLY A 121 22.27 12.87 55.37
CA GLY A 121 21.29 13.66 54.63
C GLY A 121 21.85 14.24 53.32
N ARG A 122 23.03 13.77 52.89
CA ARG A 122 23.61 14.08 51.59
C ARG A 122 22.85 13.29 50.54
N ASP A 123 22.14 14.07 49.76
CA ASP A 123 21.21 13.70 48.71
C ASP A 123 21.81 12.67 47.73
N PHE A 124 20.94 11.93 47.03
CA PHE A 124 21.28 11.24 45.78
C PHE A 124 22.17 12.18 44.94
N GLY A 125 23.50 11.97 44.96
CA GLY A 125 24.53 12.97 44.66
C GLY A 125 24.67 13.43 43.21
N LEU A 126 23.56 13.56 42.46
CA LEU A 126 23.53 14.08 41.10
C LEU A 126 23.30 15.59 41.03
N LEU A 127 22.57 16.18 41.99
CA LEU A 127 22.20 17.59 42.00
C LEU A 127 22.16 18.07 43.46
N ASP A 128 22.95 19.09 43.79
CA ASP A 128 22.98 19.73 45.11
C ASP A 128 21.72 20.60 45.30
N VAL A 129 20.55 19.97 45.43
CA VAL A 129 19.23 20.62 45.43
C VAL A 129 18.43 20.28 46.68
N PRO A 130 17.64 21.22 47.24
CA PRO A 130 16.88 20.96 48.46
C PRO A 130 15.91 19.78 48.31
N LEU A 131 15.83 18.91 49.32
CA LEU A 131 14.99 17.70 49.34
C LEU A 131 13.53 17.94 48.91
N TRP A 132 12.93 19.08 49.26
CA TRP A 132 11.55 19.41 48.88
C TRP A 132 11.35 19.58 47.37
N THR A 133 12.42 19.78 46.60
CA THR A 133 12.38 19.87 45.13
C THR A 133 12.34 18.52 44.44
N ALA A 134 12.70 17.42 45.12
CA ALA A 134 12.81 16.09 44.52
C ALA A 134 11.52 15.62 43.83
N PRO A 135 10.30 15.77 44.41
CA PRO A 135 9.07 15.39 43.71
C PRO A 135 8.82 16.21 42.44
N LEU A 136 9.15 17.51 42.45
CA LEU A 136 9.01 18.37 41.28
C LEU A 136 9.94 17.92 40.15
N ILE A 137 11.18 17.56 40.48
CA ILE A 137 12.14 17.01 39.53
C ILE A 137 11.64 15.67 38.97
N GLY A 138 11.12 14.77 39.82
CA GLY A 138 10.55 13.50 39.38
C GLY A 138 9.36 13.68 38.42
N VAL A 139 8.44 14.58 38.74
CA VAL A 139 7.32 14.93 37.83
C VAL A 139 7.82 15.56 36.53
N ALA A 140 8.83 16.42 36.59
CA ALA A 140 9.45 17.02 35.42
C ALA A 140 10.10 15.97 34.51
N PHE A 141 10.77 14.96 35.07
CA PHE A 141 11.31 13.83 34.32
C PHE A 141 10.22 13.02 33.59
N LEU A 142 9.09 12.76 34.25
CA LEU A 142 7.95 12.08 33.62
C LEU A 142 7.34 12.92 32.49
N ALA A 143 7.17 14.23 32.71
CA ALA A 143 6.69 15.14 31.67
C ALA A 143 7.66 15.20 30.48
N ALA A 144 8.97 15.25 30.74
CA ALA A 144 10.00 15.20 29.71
C ALA A 144 9.96 13.88 28.91
N LEU A 145 9.75 12.74 29.59
CA LEU A 145 9.58 11.44 28.93
C LEU A 145 8.38 11.45 27.97
N VAL A 146 7.22 11.97 28.40
CA VAL A 146 6.04 12.11 27.54
C VAL A 146 6.35 13.01 26.33
N GLY A 147 7.02 14.14 26.55
CA GLY A 147 7.44 15.05 25.48
C GLY A 147 8.37 14.40 24.47
N VAL A 148 9.37 13.63 24.93
CA VAL A 148 10.30 12.88 24.07
C VAL A 148 9.56 11.81 23.28
N ALA A 149 8.66 11.04 23.91
CA ALA A 149 7.87 10.02 23.23
C ALA A 149 6.94 10.62 22.17
N ALA A 150 6.25 11.72 22.48
CA ALA A 150 5.40 12.44 21.53
C ALA A 150 6.22 13.04 20.37
N GLY A 151 7.38 13.64 20.67
CA GLY A 151 8.29 14.18 19.67
C GLY A 151 8.84 13.10 18.73
N ALA A 152 9.19 11.92 19.26
CA ALA A 152 9.59 10.76 18.48
C ALA A 152 8.46 10.27 17.56
N GLY A 153 7.22 10.18 18.06
CA GLY A 153 6.05 9.84 17.25
C GLY A 153 5.81 10.84 16.12
N ALA A 154 5.89 12.14 16.42
CA ALA A 154 5.74 13.21 15.43
C ALA A 154 6.87 13.20 14.38
N LEU A 155 8.10 12.90 14.79
CA LEU A 155 9.24 12.72 13.89
C LEU A 155 8.98 11.57 12.91
N LEU A 156 8.57 10.40 13.43
CA LEU A 156 8.26 9.24 12.60
C LEU A 156 7.09 9.52 11.66
N ALA A 157 6.01 10.16 12.14
CA ALA A 157 4.88 10.57 11.32
C ALA A 157 5.29 11.50 10.15
N ARG A 158 6.19 12.45 10.42
CA ARG A 158 6.69 13.40 9.40
C ARG A 158 7.52 12.73 8.31
N TYR A 159 8.34 11.74 8.67
CA TYR A 159 9.22 11.05 7.71
C TYR A 159 8.58 9.85 7.02
N ALA A 160 7.46 9.32 7.53
CA ALA A 160 6.78 8.16 6.96
C ALA A 160 6.40 8.34 5.47
N PRO A 161 5.76 9.45 5.03
CA PRO A 161 5.45 9.66 3.61
C PRO A 161 6.71 9.74 2.73
N ALA A 162 7.77 10.35 3.26
CA ALA A 162 9.02 10.56 2.52
C ALA A 162 9.84 9.28 2.34
N LEU A 163 9.71 8.29 3.24
CA LEU A 163 10.49 7.05 3.18
C LEU A 163 9.67 5.83 2.73
N LEU A 164 8.39 5.72 3.13
CA LEU A 164 7.53 4.60 2.77
C LEU A 164 6.61 4.87 1.59
N GLY A 165 6.39 6.15 1.25
CA GLY A 165 5.51 6.55 0.15
C GLY A 165 6.01 6.10 -1.23
N PRO A 166 5.13 6.13 -2.26
CA PRO A 166 5.46 5.70 -3.62
C PRO A 166 6.64 6.50 -4.19
N THR A 167 7.58 5.79 -4.82
CA THR A 167 8.72 6.43 -5.50
C THR A 167 8.26 7.17 -6.75
N PRO A 168 9.05 8.10 -7.30
CA PRO A 168 8.77 8.70 -8.61
C PRO A 168 8.61 7.65 -9.72
N ALA A 169 9.37 6.55 -9.64
CA ALA A 169 9.25 5.42 -10.56
C ALA A 169 7.91 4.67 -10.39
N ASP A 170 7.45 4.44 -9.15
CA ASP A 170 6.12 3.86 -8.90
C ASP A 170 5.01 4.76 -9.45
N ARG A 171 5.14 6.09 -9.27
CA ARG A 171 4.18 7.07 -9.81
C ARG A 171 4.16 7.10 -11.33
N LEU A 172 5.33 7.02 -11.96
CA LEU A 172 5.47 6.96 -13.41
C LEU A 172 4.86 5.67 -13.95
N ALA A 173 5.21 4.52 -13.38
CA ALA A 173 4.63 3.23 -13.77
C ALA A 173 3.11 3.21 -13.62
N ALA A 174 2.57 3.80 -12.54
CA ALA A 174 1.13 3.94 -12.37
C ALA A 174 0.50 4.89 -13.41
N ALA A 175 1.20 5.96 -13.81
CA ALA A 175 0.75 6.87 -14.86
C ALA A 175 0.80 6.21 -16.25
N GLU A 176 1.84 5.44 -16.53
CA GLU A 176 1.99 4.66 -17.76
C GLU A 176 0.91 3.58 -17.87
N ALA A 177 0.63 2.86 -16.79
CA ALA A 177 -0.46 1.87 -16.75
C ALA A 177 -1.82 2.52 -17.04
N ARG A 178 -2.11 3.69 -16.45
CA ARG A 178 -3.32 4.46 -16.74
C ARG A 178 -3.36 4.94 -18.20
N SER A 179 -2.24 5.43 -18.72
CA SER A 179 -2.13 5.88 -20.11
C SER A 179 -2.37 4.73 -21.09
N ALA A 180 -1.78 3.56 -20.84
CA ALA A 180 -1.97 2.35 -21.62
C ALA A 180 -3.43 1.86 -21.60
N ASP A 181 -4.10 1.93 -20.45
CA ASP A 181 -5.53 1.61 -20.33
C ASP A 181 -6.38 2.57 -21.18
N LEU A 182 -6.15 3.89 -21.06
CA LEU A 182 -6.86 4.90 -21.86
C LEU A 182 -6.60 4.76 -23.36
N ALA A 183 -5.36 4.43 -23.75
CA ALA A 183 -5.01 4.17 -25.15
C ALA A 183 -5.77 2.95 -25.69
N ARG A 184 -5.87 1.87 -24.90
CA ARG A 184 -6.64 0.67 -25.25
C ARG A 184 -8.14 0.97 -25.37
N ARG A 185 -8.71 1.75 -24.44
CA ARG A 185 -10.12 2.19 -24.54
C ARG A 185 -10.39 3.00 -25.80
N ASN A 186 -9.48 3.91 -26.17
CA ASN A 186 -9.60 4.69 -27.40
C ASN A 186 -9.48 3.83 -28.67
N ALA A 187 -8.61 2.82 -28.67
CA ALA A 187 -8.51 1.88 -29.78
C ALA A 187 -9.82 1.10 -29.95
N LEU A 188 -10.37 0.55 -28.86
CA LEU A 188 -11.66 -0.15 -28.87
C LEU A 188 -12.81 0.74 -29.36
N ALA A 189 -12.85 2.01 -28.92
CA ALA A 189 -13.86 2.95 -29.38
C ALA A 189 -13.77 3.22 -30.90
N ARG A 190 -12.55 3.22 -31.46
CA ARG A 190 -12.33 3.37 -32.91
C ARG A 190 -12.75 2.12 -33.67
N GLU A 191 -12.36 0.95 -33.22
CA GLU A 191 -12.77 -0.34 -33.80
C GLU A 191 -14.31 -0.46 -33.82
N LEU A 192 -14.97 -0.08 -32.71
CA LEU A 192 -16.43 0.00 -32.64
C LEU A 192 -17.03 1.02 -33.61
N HIS A 193 -16.47 2.22 -33.69
CA HIS A 193 -16.96 3.25 -34.60
C HIS A 193 -16.85 2.80 -36.06
N ASP A 194 -15.76 2.13 -36.42
CA ASP A 194 -15.52 1.63 -37.77
C ASP A 194 -16.49 0.48 -38.11
N SER A 195 -16.71 -0.48 -37.21
CA SER A 195 -17.68 -1.57 -37.42
C SER A 195 -19.11 -1.03 -37.58
N VAL A 196 -19.55 -0.17 -36.66
CA VAL A 196 -20.89 0.45 -36.72
C VAL A 196 -21.03 1.32 -37.98
N GLY A 197 -20.01 2.11 -38.32
CA GLY A 197 -20.00 2.92 -39.53
C GLY A 197 -20.13 2.09 -40.80
N HIS A 198 -19.46 0.93 -40.85
CA HIS A 198 -19.56 -0.01 -41.96
C HIS A 198 -20.95 -0.63 -42.07
N ALA A 199 -21.51 -1.12 -40.96
CA ALA A 199 -22.85 -1.69 -40.91
C ALA A 199 -23.92 -0.68 -41.35
N LEU A 200 -23.85 0.56 -40.85
CA LEU A 200 -24.78 1.64 -41.24
C LEU A 200 -24.65 2.01 -42.72
N SER A 201 -23.44 1.99 -43.27
CA SER A 201 -23.21 2.22 -44.70
C SER A 201 -23.84 1.13 -45.56
N ALA A 202 -23.68 -0.14 -45.17
CA ALA A 202 -24.30 -1.28 -45.85
C ALA A 202 -25.84 -1.23 -45.78
N VAL A 203 -26.40 -0.93 -44.60
CA VAL A 203 -27.85 -0.75 -44.41
C VAL A 203 -28.39 0.36 -45.29
N THR A 204 -27.71 1.51 -45.34
CA THR A 204 -28.13 2.66 -46.15
C THR A 204 -28.11 2.34 -47.65
N LEU A 205 -27.10 1.60 -48.11
CA LEU A 205 -26.99 1.16 -49.49
C LEU A 205 -28.11 0.19 -49.87
N GLN A 206 -28.34 -0.84 -49.06
CA GLN A 206 -29.40 -1.83 -49.29
C GLN A 206 -30.80 -1.19 -49.28
N ALA A 207 -31.07 -0.30 -48.32
CA ALA A 207 -32.33 0.43 -48.24
C ALA A 207 -32.55 1.32 -49.48
N SER A 208 -31.49 1.98 -49.95
CA SER A 208 -31.55 2.82 -51.15
C SER A 208 -31.78 1.99 -52.43
N ALA A 209 -31.16 0.81 -52.53
CA ALA A 209 -31.36 -0.11 -53.63
C ALA A 209 -32.79 -0.66 -53.66
N ALA A 210 -33.28 -1.16 -52.52
CA ALA A 210 -34.64 -1.68 -52.36
C ALA A 210 -35.70 -0.63 -52.74
N ARG A 211 -35.52 0.63 -52.28
CA ARG A 211 -36.42 1.75 -52.64
C ARG A 211 -36.50 1.99 -54.16
N LYS A 212 -35.40 1.76 -54.89
CA LYS A 212 -35.32 2.06 -56.33
C LYS A 212 -36.02 1.01 -57.20
N VAL A 213 -36.13 -0.22 -56.69
CA VAL A 213 -36.73 -1.36 -57.41
C VAL A 213 -38.02 -1.86 -56.78
N PHE A 214 -38.57 -1.11 -55.81
CA PHE A 214 -39.71 -1.52 -54.98
C PHE A 214 -40.90 -2.11 -55.77
N ASP A 215 -41.32 -1.43 -56.85
CA ASP A 215 -42.44 -1.86 -57.68
C ASP A 215 -42.04 -2.86 -58.79
N ARG A 216 -40.74 -3.04 -59.04
CA ARG A 216 -40.19 -3.80 -60.18
C ARG A 216 -39.69 -5.19 -59.82
N ASP A 217 -39.11 -5.34 -58.64
CA ASP A 217 -38.50 -6.60 -58.19
C ASP A 217 -38.76 -6.84 -56.68
N PRO A 218 -39.93 -7.39 -56.34
CA PRO A 218 -40.31 -7.66 -54.95
C PRO A 218 -39.42 -8.71 -54.25
N GLU A 219 -38.80 -9.63 -55.00
CA GLU A 219 -37.89 -10.63 -54.42
C GLU A 219 -36.59 -9.98 -53.97
N PHE A 220 -36.01 -9.10 -54.80
CA PHE A 220 -34.83 -8.32 -54.40
C PHE A 220 -35.12 -7.48 -53.16
N VAL A 221 -36.30 -6.84 -53.07
CA VAL A 221 -36.70 -6.04 -51.90
C VAL A 221 -36.72 -6.89 -50.64
N ARG A 222 -37.27 -8.11 -50.70
CA ARG A 222 -37.29 -9.04 -49.55
C ARG A 222 -35.87 -9.41 -49.11
N SER A 223 -35.01 -9.78 -50.07
CA SER A 223 -33.62 -10.13 -49.77
C SER A 223 -32.83 -8.94 -49.19
N ALA A 224 -33.05 -7.73 -49.69
CA ALA A 224 -32.42 -6.52 -49.14
C ALA A 224 -32.87 -6.22 -47.70
N LEU A 225 -34.14 -6.45 -47.37
CA LEU A 225 -34.66 -6.29 -46.00
C LEU A 225 -34.07 -7.33 -45.04
N GLU A 226 -33.94 -8.59 -45.48
CA GLU A 226 -33.27 -9.65 -44.70
C GLU A 226 -31.79 -9.32 -44.45
N ALA A 227 -31.09 -8.78 -45.45
CA ALA A 227 -29.70 -8.35 -45.32
C ALA A 227 -29.55 -7.17 -44.32
N ILE A 228 -30.48 -6.21 -44.36
CA ILE A 228 -30.53 -5.10 -43.38
C ILE A 228 -30.76 -5.63 -41.98
N GLU A 229 -31.71 -6.55 -41.81
CA GLU A 229 -32.01 -7.14 -40.51
C GLU A 229 -30.79 -7.88 -39.94
N SER A 230 -30.12 -8.72 -40.74
CA SER A 230 -28.90 -9.42 -40.32
C SER A 230 -27.81 -8.43 -39.90
N ALA A 231 -27.47 -7.48 -40.78
CA ALA A 231 -26.41 -6.50 -40.51
C ALA A 231 -26.68 -5.67 -39.26
N THR A 232 -27.95 -5.34 -38.99
CA THR A 232 -28.34 -4.59 -37.79
C THR A 232 -28.24 -5.46 -36.53
N ARG A 233 -28.68 -6.71 -36.58
CA ARG A 233 -28.55 -7.65 -35.44
C ARG A 233 -27.08 -7.91 -35.10
N ASP A 234 -26.25 -8.10 -36.12
CA ASP A 234 -24.81 -8.36 -35.95
C ASP A 234 -24.10 -7.16 -35.32
N ALA A 235 -24.37 -5.94 -35.81
CA ALA A 235 -23.80 -4.71 -35.25
C ALA A 235 -24.22 -4.47 -33.79
N VAL A 236 -25.48 -4.75 -33.43
CA VAL A 236 -25.96 -4.63 -32.05
C VAL A 236 -25.28 -5.67 -31.14
N ALA A 237 -25.13 -6.91 -31.61
CA ALA A 237 -24.45 -7.96 -30.85
C ALA A 237 -22.98 -7.64 -30.59
N GLU A 238 -22.28 -7.06 -31.57
CA GLU A 238 -20.90 -6.62 -31.42
C GLU A 238 -20.77 -5.46 -30.42
N LEU A 239 -21.67 -4.47 -30.50
CA LEU A 239 -21.73 -3.36 -29.54
C LEU A 239 -21.94 -3.86 -28.10
N ASP A 240 -22.93 -4.75 -27.90
CA ASP A 240 -23.23 -5.32 -26.59
C ASP A 240 -22.04 -6.12 -26.03
N GLY A 241 -21.32 -6.85 -26.89
CA GLY A 241 -20.10 -7.59 -26.53
C GLY A 241 -19.00 -6.67 -26.00
N VAL A 242 -18.68 -5.59 -26.71
CA VAL A 242 -17.63 -4.65 -26.29
C VAL A 242 -18.06 -3.83 -25.06
N LEU A 243 -19.32 -3.39 -25.00
CA LEU A 243 -19.85 -2.73 -23.80
C LEU A 243 -19.79 -3.65 -22.58
N GLY A 244 -20.02 -4.95 -22.75
CA GLY A 244 -19.83 -5.95 -21.70
C GLY A 244 -18.41 -5.97 -21.14
N VAL A 245 -17.40 -5.95 -22.03
CA VAL A 245 -15.97 -5.91 -21.63
C VAL A 245 -15.62 -4.60 -20.91
N LEU A 246 -16.10 -3.46 -21.40
CA LEU A 246 -15.84 -2.15 -20.78
C LEU A 246 -16.44 -2.04 -19.38
N ARG A 247 -17.65 -2.61 -19.17
CA ARG A 247 -18.36 -2.57 -17.89
C ARG A 247 -17.70 -3.41 -16.80
N VAL A 248 -17.04 -4.51 -17.18
CA VAL A 248 -16.24 -5.33 -16.26
C VAL A 248 -14.98 -4.59 -15.81
N GLY A 249 -14.40 -3.75 -16.69
CA GLY A 249 -13.22 -2.93 -16.38
C GLY A 249 -13.47 -1.72 -15.48
N GLU A 250 -14.72 -1.24 -15.38
CA GLU A 250 -15.12 -0.08 -14.57
C GLU A 250 -15.68 -0.41 -13.20
N ALA A 251 -15.81 -1.69 -12.85
CA ALA A 251 -16.25 -2.09 -11.52
C ALA A 251 -15.23 -1.63 -10.45
N ALA A 252 -15.58 -0.56 -9.74
CA ALA A 252 -14.81 -0.08 -8.58
C ALA A 252 -14.80 -1.13 -7.46
N PRO A 253 -13.71 -1.24 -6.67
CA PRO A 253 -13.66 -2.14 -5.53
C PRO A 253 -14.72 -1.72 -4.50
N GLY A 254 -15.81 -2.47 -4.41
CA GLY A 254 -16.92 -2.22 -3.46
C GLY A 254 -18.32 -2.28 -4.07
N THR A 255 -18.45 -2.23 -5.40
CA THR A 255 -19.73 -2.51 -6.08
C THR A 255 -19.85 -4.02 -6.24
N ALA A 256 -20.95 -4.61 -5.74
CA ALA A 256 -21.24 -6.03 -5.94
C ALA A 256 -21.03 -6.38 -7.43
N PRO A 257 -20.23 -7.42 -7.75
CA PRO A 257 -20.00 -7.78 -9.14
C PRO A 257 -21.37 -8.00 -9.80
N ALA A 258 -21.63 -7.32 -10.93
CA ALA A 258 -22.68 -7.82 -11.82
C ALA A 258 -22.35 -9.31 -12.08
N PRO A 259 -23.33 -10.22 -12.01
CA PRO A 259 -23.06 -11.65 -12.03
C PRO A 259 -22.20 -11.96 -13.25
N THR A 260 -20.97 -12.41 -12.99
CA THR A 260 -20.01 -12.73 -14.04
C THR A 260 -20.68 -13.73 -14.97
N PRO A 261 -20.74 -13.45 -16.28
CA PRO A 261 -21.30 -14.42 -17.22
C PRO A 261 -20.53 -15.74 -17.04
N SER A 262 -21.25 -16.82 -16.82
CA SER A 262 -20.69 -18.13 -16.55
C SER A 262 -21.12 -19.09 -17.65
N LEU A 263 -20.20 -19.92 -18.10
CA LEU A 263 -20.50 -20.98 -19.06
C LEU A 263 -21.68 -21.86 -18.62
N ALA A 264 -21.88 -22.06 -17.31
CA ALA A 264 -23.02 -22.83 -16.82
C ALA A 264 -24.38 -22.14 -17.04
N ARG A 265 -24.43 -20.80 -16.99
CA ARG A 265 -25.67 -20.02 -17.08
C ARG A 265 -25.98 -19.55 -18.50
N ASP A 266 -24.95 -19.17 -19.24
CA ASP A 266 -25.11 -18.41 -20.48
C ASP A 266 -24.89 -19.25 -21.75
N LEU A 267 -24.43 -20.50 -21.61
CA LEU A 267 -24.15 -21.40 -22.73
C LEU A 267 -25.39 -21.69 -23.57
N GLU A 268 -26.54 -21.91 -22.94
CA GLU A 268 -27.78 -22.24 -23.66
C GLU A 268 -28.22 -21.06 -24.53
N GLY A 269 -28.25 -19.85 -23.97
CA GLY A 269 -28.54 -18.63 -24.73
C GLY A 269 -27.48 -18.30 -25.80
N LEU A 270 -26.21 -18.63 -25.57
CA LEU A 270 -25.16 -18.47 -26.58
C LEU A 270 -25.37 -19.43 -27.76
N VAL A 271 -25.73 -20.68 -27.48
CA VAL A 271 -26.00 -21.71 -28.49
C VAL A 271 -27.22 -21.34 -29.32
N GLU A 272 -28.29 -20.87 -28.70
CA GLU A 272 -29.50 -20.39 -29.38
C GLU A 272 -29.18 -19.25 -30.35
N ARG A 273 -28.44 -18.23 -29.90
CA ARG A 273 -28.04 -17.09 -30.74
C ARG A 273 -27.14 -17.50 -31.89
N THR A 274 -26.21 -18.43 -31.64
CA THR A 274 -25.24 -18.88 -32.65
C THR A 274 -25.93 -19.74 -33.73
N ARG A 275 -26.93 -20.54 -33.35
CA ARG A 275 -27.78 -21.27 -34.30
C ARG A 275 -28.69 -20.34 -35.08
N ALA A 276 -29.27 -19.33 -34.44
CA ALA A 276 -30.09 -18.33 -35.12
C ALA A 276 -29.28 -17.51 -36.15
N ALA A 277 -27.97 -17.40 -35.98
CA ALA A 277 -27.03 -16.82 -36.96
C ALA A 277 -26.62 -17.80 -38.09
N GLY A 278 -27.23 -19.00 -38.15
CA GLY A 278 -27.03 -19.97 -39.23
C GLY A 278 -25.86 -20.93 -39.06
N ALA A 279 -25.13 -20.88 -37.93
CA ALA A 279 -24.04 -21.81 -37.66
C ALA A 279 -24.56 -23.13 -37.04
N GLU A 280 -24.08 -24.26 -37.55
CA GLU A 280 -24.41 -25.58 -37.01
C GLU A 280 -23.57 -25.86 -35.75
N VAL A 281 -24.21 -25.79 -34.57
CA VAL A 281 -23.54 -25.92 -33.27
C VAL A 281 -23.97 -27.20 -32.54
N VAL A 282 -23.00 -28.09 -32.31
CA VAL A 282 -23.14 -29.29 -31.48
C VAL A 282 -22.40 -29.08 -30.16
N VAL A 283 -23.14 -29.07 -29.04
CA VAL A 283 -22.56 -28.93 -27.69
C VAL A 283 -22.40 -30.31 -27.06
N ARG A 284 -21.21 -30.58 -26.53
CA ARG A 284 -20.93 -31.79 -25.75
C ARG A 284 -20.29 -31.38 -24.42
N VAL A 285 -21.05 -31.46 -23.34
CA VAL A 285 -20.57 -31.22 -21.97
C VAL A 285 -19.97 -32.53 -21.46
N ARG A 286 -18.73 -32.49 -20.98
CA ARG A 286 -18.02 -33.64 -20.39
C ARG A 286 -17.96 -33.51 -18.88
#